data_AF-A0A0H3PNJ8-F1
#
_entry.id   AF-A0A0H3PNJ8-F1
#
_cell.length_a   1.000
_cell.length_b   1.000
_cell.length_c   1.000
_cell.angle_alpha   90.00
_cell.angle_beta   90.00
_cell.angle_gamma   90.00
#
_symmetry.space_group_name_H-M   'P 1'
#
loop_
_entity.id
_entity.type
_entity.pdbx_description
1 polymer ?
#
loop_
_entity_poly.entity_id
_entity_poly.type
_entity_poly.pdbx_seq_one_letter_code
_entity_poly.pdbx_strand_id
1 'polypeptide(L)'
;MAVQIKGLKELEQNLKKLNKDINKVAAKAIRKGLNSAAKSIEKTIKPNVPTLKSSTNFRQKGTIKNNVRHKTRVAKDGLSGITAIRVMRSKGRRMAKIGENTKDKSDPFYWWMVEYGTVKMKGRHYMEKGFKSGEAQALRIAKEVAEEELKKAFK
;
A
#
# COMPACT_ATOMS: atom_id res chain seq x y z
N MET A 1 39.20 46.36 -0.45
CA MET A 1 39.35 45.37 0.65
C MET A 1 38.43 44.20 0.37
N ALA A 2 38.95 42.98 0.27
CA ALA A 2 38.16 41.77 0.06
C ALA A 2 37.93 41.08 1.41
N VAL A 3 36.67 40.86 1.78
CA VAL A 3 36.31 40.17 3.02
C VAL A 3 36.24 38.66 2.74
N GLN A 4 37.06 37.88 3.46
CA GLN A 4 37.11 36.42 3.30
C GLN A 4 36.14 35.75 4.27
N ILE A 5 35.02 35.20 3.76
CA ILE A 5 34.04 34.48 4.57
C ILE A 5 34.52 33.03 4.75
N LYS A 6 34.88 32.65 5.98
CA LYS A 6 35.22 31.27 6.35
C LYS A 6 33.95 30.50 6.76
N GLY A 7 33.90 29.19 6.47
CA GLY A 7 32.81 28.31 6.92
C GLY A 7 31.55 28.26 6.04
N LEU A 8 31.42 29.07 4.99
CA LEU A 8 30.24 29.04 4.10
C LEU A 8 30.02 27.67 3.43
N LYS A 9 31.11 26.99 3.05
CA LYS A 9 31.07 25.65 2.44
C LYS A 9 30.61 24.59 3.45
N GLU A 10 31.01 24.72 4.72
CA GLU A 10 30.60 23.83 5.80
C GLU A 10 29.12 24.04 6.13
N LEU A 11 28.68 25.30 6.18
CA LEU A 11 27.27 25.66 6.32
C LEU A 11 26.42 25.05 5.20
N GLU A 12 26.83 25.20 3.94
CA GLU A 12 26.12 24.62 2.79
C GLU A 12 26.00 23.09 2.90
N GLN A 13 27.09 22.41 3.28
CA GLN A 13 27.09 20.96 3.47
C GLN A 13 26.17 20.53 4.62
N ASN A 14 26.18 21.27 5.73
CA ASN A 14 25.32 20.99 6.88
C ASN A 14 23.85 21.21 6.56
N LEU A 15 23.51 22.28 5.81
CA LEU A 15 22.15 22.50 5.31
C LEU A 15 21.69 21.38 4.37
N LYS A 16 22.54 20.91 3.46
CA LYS A 16 22.24 19.77 2.59
C LYS A 16 22.00 18.48 3.38
N LYS A 17 22.78 18.23 4.43
CA LYS A 17 22.59 17.07 5.33
C LYS A 17 21.28 17.18 6.09
N LEU A 18 21.01 18.33 6.71
CA LEU A 18 19.78 18.61 7.44
C LEU A 18 18.55 18.38 6.55
N ASN A 19 18.54 18.92 5.34
CA ASN A 19 17.44 18.71 4.38
C ASN A 19 17.25 17.23 4.03
N LYS A 20 18.34 16.47 3.84
CA LYS A 20 18.25 15.02 3.59
C LYS A 20 17.64 14.29 4.77
N ASP A 21 17.99 14.67 6.00
CA ASP A 21 17.49 14.01 7.19
C ASP A 21 16.01 14.36 7.46
N ILE A 22 15.61 15.61 7.25
CA ILE A 22 14.19 16.02 7.25
C ILE A 22 13.39 15.20 6.23
N ASN A 23 13.90 15.06 4.99
CA ASN A 23 13.21 14.29 3.96
C ASN A 23 13.09 12.80 4.31
N LYS A 24 14.10 12.20 4.97
CA LYS A 24 14.01 10.81 5.45
C LYS A 24 12.95 10.65 6.53
N VAL A 25 12.88 11.60 7.46
CA VAL A 25 11.86 11.63 8.53
C VAL A 25 10.47 11.76 7.91
N ALA A 26 10.28 12.73 7.01
CA ALA A 26 9.03 12.91 6.28
C ALA A 26 8.64 11.65 5.51
N ALA A 27 9.57 11.04 4.76
CA ALA A 27 9.32 9.83 4.00
C ALA A 27 8.87 8.66 4.90
N LYS A 28 9.45 8.54 6.10
CA LYS A 28 9.07 7.51 7.09
C LYS A 28 7.66 7.77 7.61
N ALA A 29 7.33 9.01 7.97
CA ALA A 29 6.02 9.42 8.45
C ALA A 29 4.94 9.17 7.39
N ILE A 30 5.14 9.68 6.17
CA ILE A 30 4.24 9.48 5.02
C ILE A 30 4.04 7.99 4.74
N ARG A 31 5.12 7.19 4.70
CA ARG A 31 5.00 5.74 4.50
C ARG A 31 4.16 5.07 5.57
N LYS A 32 4.35 5.44 6.83
CA LYS A 32 3.62 4.85 7.96
C LYS A 32 2.14 5.24 7.94
N GLY A 33 1.82 6.51 7.67
CA GLY A 33 0.45 6.98 7.48
C GLY A 33 -0.26 6.22 6.35
N LEU A 34 0.35 6.15 5.17
CA LEU A 34 -0.19 5.42 4.01
C LEU A 34 -0.38 3.93 4.28
N ASN A 35 0.57 3.28 4.97
CA ASN A 35 0.45 1.87 5.32
C ASN A 35 -0.68 1.62 6.33
N SER A 36 -0.85 2.51 7.32
CA SER A 36 -1.94 2.40 8.31
C SER A 36 -3.30 2.59 7.67
N ALA A 37 -3.44 3.59 6.79
CA ALA A 37 -4.65 3.82 6.01
C ALA A 37 -5.00 2.61 5.13
N ALA A 38 -4.01 2.07 4.41
CA ALA A 38 -4.21 0.90 3.57
C ALA A 38 -4.62 -0.34 4.37
N LYS A 39 -4.04 -0.56 5.56
CA LYS A 39 -4.46 -1.64 6.46
C LYS A 39 -5.91 -1.45 6.93
N SER A 40 -6.34 -0.22 7.15
CA SER A 40 -7.74 0.09 7.48
C SER A 40 -8.68 -0.35 6.35
N ILE A 41 -8.37 0.03 5.11
CA ILE A 41 -9.18 -0.36 3.95
C ILE A 41 -9.10 -1.87 3.69
N GLU A 42 -7.97 -2.53 3.93
CA GLU A 42 -7.91 -4.00 3.86
C GLU A 42 -8.91 -4.65 4.83
N LYS A 43 -9.13 -4.08 6.02
CA LYS A 43 -10.11 -4.57 7.00
C LYS A 43 -11.55 -4.37 6.52
N THR A 44 -11.84 -3.34 5.73
CA THR A 44 -13.17 -3.11 5.16
C THR A 44 -13.42 -3.94 3.90
N ILE A 45 -12.39 -4.19 3.09
CA ILE A 45 -12.48 -5.04 1.88
C ILE A 45 -12.62 -6.52 2.23
N LYS A 46 -11.76 -7.06 3.12
CA LYS A 46 -11.66 -8.51 3.38
C LYS A 46 -12.98 -9.20 3.78
N PRO A 47 -13.90 -8.59 4.54
CA PRO A 47 -15.22 -9.16 4.83
C PRO A 47 -16.10 -9.32 3.59
N ASN A 48 -16.00 -8.40 2.63
CA ASN A 48 -16.81 -8.40 1.40
C ASN A 48 -16.29 -9.40 0.36
N VAL A 49 -15.08 -9.95 0.54
CA VAL A 49 -14.49 -10.91 -0.39
C VAL A 49 -15.24 -12.25 -0.30
N PRO A 50 -15.84 -12.74 -1.39
CA PRO A 50 -16.47 -14.05 -1.40
C PRO A 50 -15.44 -15.16 -1.19
N THR A 51 -15.79 -16.15 -0.37
CA THR A 51 -14.93 -17.30 -0.08
C THR A 51 -15.62 -18.61 -0.45
N LEU A 52 -14.82 -19.61 -0.81
CA LEU A 52 -15.32 -20.95 -1.09
C LEU A 52 -15.82 -21.62 0.20
N LYS A 53 -16.81 -22.50 0.09
CA LYS A 53 -17.28 -23.31 1.23
C LYS A 53 -16.15 -24.20 1.76
N SER A 54 -15.51 -24.95 0.86
CA SER A 54 -14.34 -25.80 1.09
C SER A 54 -13.24 -25.55 0.05
N SER A 55 -12.02 -25.99 0.34
CA SER A 55 -10.91 -25.98 -0.63
C SER A 55 -11.15 -27.03 -1.72
N THR A 56 -10.62 -26.78 -2.91
CA THR A 56 -10.68 -27.70 -4.06
C THR A 56 -9.28 -28.16 -4.46
N ASN A 57 -9.19 -29.05 -5.47
CA ASN A 57 -7.91 -29.47 -6.04
C ASN A 57 -7.12 -28.33 -6.68
N PHE A 58 -7.79 -27.27 -7.13
CA PHE A 58 -7.18 -26.16 -7.85
C PHE A 58 -7.06 -24.88 -7.02
N ARG A 59 -7.80 -24.76 -5.91
CA ARG A 59 -7.89 -23.49 -5.17
C ARG A 59 -8.17 -23.69 -3.69
N GLN A 60 -7.39 -23.00 -2.87
CA GLN A 60 -7.60 -22.94 -1.42
C GLN A 60 -8.79 -22.05 -1.06
N LYS A 61 -9.49 -22.39 0.03
CA LYS A 61 -10.48 -21.49 0.63
C LYS A 61 -9.82 -20.15 1.00
N GLY A 62 -10.45 -19.05 0.59
CA GLY A 62 -10.01 -17.70 0.96
C GLY A 62 -8.82 -17.15 0.16
N THR A 63 -8.37 -17.80 -0.93
CA THR A 63 -7.22 -17.34 -1.72
C THR A 63 -7.26 -15.84 -2.05
N ILE A 64 -8.37 -15.32 -2.60
CA ILE A 64 -8.47 -13.87 -2.90
C ILE A 64 -8.35 -13.04 -1.62
N LYS A 65 -9.09 -13.39 -0.58
CA LYS A 65 -9.13 -12.65 0.70
C LYS A 65 -7.73 -12.53 1.33
N ASN A 66 -6.95 -13.60 1.26
CA ASN A 66 -5.57 -13.66 1.79
C ASN A 66 -4.55 -12.91 0.91
N ASN A 67 -4.94 -12.57 -0.31
CA ASN A 67 -4.12 -11.89 -1.30
C ASN A 67 -4.53 -10.43 -1.56
N VAL A 68 -5.59 -9.93 -0.91
CA VAL A 68 -5.84 -8.48 -0.79
C VAL A 68 -4.72 -7.87 0.04
N ARG A 69 -3.87 -7.07 -0.60
CA ARG A 69 -2.65 -6.49 -0.03
C ARG A 69 -2.45 -5.07 -0.55
N HIS A 70 -1.68 -4.28 0.18
CA HIS A 70 -1.27 -2.96 -0.28
C HIS A 70 0.19 -2.91 -0.75
N LYS A 71 0.47 -1.96 -1.64
CA LYS A 71 1.81 -1.56 -2.05
C LYS A 71 1.92 -0.05 -1.96
N THR A 72 2.82 0.41 -1.10
CA THR A 72 3.08 1.83 -0.88
C THR A 72 4.33 2.28 -1.61
N ARG A 73 4.24 3.39 -2.32
CA ARG A 73 5.36 4.09 -2.97
C ARG A 73 5.39 5.52 -2.44
N VAL A 74 6.54 5.91 -1.91
CA VAL A 74 6.81 7.30 -1.50
C VAL A 74 7.60 7.96 -2.64
N ALA A 75 7.35 9.24 -2.88
CA ALA A 75 8.08 10.04 -3.85
C ALA A 75 9.56 10.20 -3.43
N LYS A 76 10.42 10.58 -4.39
CA LYS A 76 11.87 10.70 -4.16
C LYS A 76 12.21 11.79 -3.14
N ASP A 77 11.40 12.85 -3.09
CA ASP A 77 11.51 13.95 -2.13
C ASP A 77 11.07 13.56 -0.70
N GLY A 78 10.31 12.47 -0.55
CA GLY A 78 9.80 12.01 0.74
C GLY A 78 8.53 12.72 1.22
N LEU A 79 8.04 13.71 0.47
CA LEU A 79 6.95 14.61 0.90
C LEU A 79 5.57 14.11 0.49
N SER A 80 5.52 13.20 -0.49
CA SER A 80 4.27 12.63 -1.00
C SER A 80 4.39 11.12 -1.24
N GLY A 81 3.26 10.46 -1.43
CA GLY A 81 3.23 9.03 -1.73
C GLY A 81 1.85 8.53 -2.08
N ILE A 82 1.81 7.32 -2.63
CA ILE A 82 0.59 6.63 -3.03
C ILE A 82 0.64 5.22 -2.45
N THR A 83 -0.47 4.79 -1.87
CA THR A 83 -0.71 3.38 -1.53
C THR A 83 -1.78 2.81 -2.44
N ALA A 84 -1.50 1.68 -3.06
CA ALA A 84 -2.45 0.98 -3.91
C ALA A 84 -2.79 -0.36 -3.29
N ILE A 85 -4.08 -0.62 -3.11
CA ILE A 85 -4.59 -1.91 -2.63
C ILE A 85 -4.94 -2.74 -3.85
N ARG A 86 -4.39 -3.96 -3.91
CA ARG A 86 -4.48 -4.86 -5.05
C ARG A 86 -4.59 -6.29 -4.56
N VAL A 87 -5.13 -7.15 -5.42
CA VAL A 87 -4.97 -8.59 -5.22
C VAL A 87 -3.62 -8.99 -5.81
N MET A 88 -2.68 -9.36 -4.93
CA MET A 88 -1.31 -9.68 -5.33
C MET A 88 -0.73 -10.79 -4.46
N ARG A 89 0.28 -11.48 -4.99
CA ARG A 89 0.96 -12.56 -4.28
C ARG A 89 2.01 -12.02 -3.32
N SER A 90 2.35 -12.83 -2.32
CA SER A 90 3.40 -12.51 -1.36
C SER A 90 4.80 -12.59 -2.01
N LYS A 91 5.74 -11.81 -1.47
CA LYS A 91 7.20 -11.98 -1.65
C LYS A 91 7.65 -12.18 -3.11
N GLY A 92 7.29 -11.26 -4.01
CA GLY A 92 7.80 -11.27 -5.39
C GLY A 92 7.30 -12.42 -6.27
N ARG A 93 6.43 -13.30 -5.75
CA ARG A 93 5.80 -14.36 -6.54
C ARG A 93 4.93 -13.71 -7.63
N ARG A 94 5.11 -14.12 -8.88
CA ARG A 94 4.22 -13.70 -9.97
C ARG A 94 2.92 -14.50 -9.93
N MET A 95 1.82 -13.88 -10.36
CA MET A 95 0.61 -14.63 -10.69
C MET A 95 0.89 -15.51 -11.93
N ALA A 96 0.15 -16.61 -12.03
CA ALA A 96 0.11 -17.43 -13.23
C ALA A 96 -0.23 -16.58 -14.46
N LYS A 97 0.25 -17.00 -15.62
CA LYS A 97 -0.18 -16.45 -16.92
C LYS A 97 -1.39 -17.23 -17.44
N ILE A 98 -2.13 -16.64 -18.38
CA ILE A 98 -3.17 -17.35 -19.11
C ILE A 98 -2.54 -18.58 -19.79
N GLY A 99 -3.17 -19.75 -19.65
CA GLY A 99 -2.68 -21.02 -20.20
C GLY A 99 -1.64 -21.73 -19.33
N GLU A 100 -1.14 -21.09 -18.26
CA GLU A 100 -0.21 -21.73 -17.34
C GLU A 100 -0.99 -22.63 -16.37
N ASN A 101 -0.89 -23.95 -16.56
CA ASN A 101 -1.59 -24.93 -15.71
C ASN A 101 -0.88 -25.12 -14.36
N THR A 102 -0.87 -24.06 -13.54
CA THR A 102 -0.22 -24.10 -12.23
C THR A 102 -1.05 -24.93 -11.25
N LYS A 103 -0.42 -25.89 -10.56
CA LYS A 103 -1.03 -26.61 -9.41
C LYS A 103 -1.04 -25.80 -8.11
N ASP A 104 -0.71 -24.51 -8.17
CA ASP A 104 -0.61 -23.64 -7.00
C ASP A 104 -1.98 -23.14 -6.55
N LYS A 105 -2.52 -23.78 -5.51
CA LYS A 105 -3.83 -23.48 -4.93
C LYS A 105 -3.92 -22.09 -4.28
N SER A 106 -2.78 -21.43 -4.04
CA SER A 106 -2.66 -20.10 -3.44
C SER A 106 -2.63 -18.96 -4.47
N ASP A 107 -2.69 -19.27 -5.76
CA ASP A 107 -2.69 -18.24 -6.80
C ASP A 107 -4.07 -17.55 -6.90
N PRO A 108 -4.15 -16.22 -6.68
CA PRO A 108 -5.39 -15.49 -6.83
C PRO A 108 -5.71 -15.13 -8.30
N PHE A 109 -5.08 -15.74 -9.31
CA PHE A 109 -5.20 -15.41 -10.74
C PHE A 109 -6.59 -14.92 -11.21
N TYR A 110 -7.65 -15.64 -10.85
CA TYR A 110 -9.04 -15.31 -11.24
C TYR A 110 -9.71 -14.21 -10.40
N TRP A 111 -8.96 -13.41 -9.63
CA TRP A 111 -9.54 -12.41 -8.74
C TRP A 111 -10.36 -11.34 -9.46
N TRP A 112 -9.94 -10.94 -10.65
CA TRP A 112 -10.56 -9.87 -11.43
C TRP A 112 -11.91 -10.30 -12.01
N MET A 113 -12.05 -11.58 -12.39
CA MET A 113 -13.34 -12.16 -12.79
C MET A 113 -14.33 -12.17 -11.61
N VAL A 114 -13.84 -12.32 -10.38
CA VAL A 114 -14.70 -12.25 -9.18
C VAL A 114 -15.08 -10.81 -8.86
N GLU A 115 -14.17 -9.85 -9.04
CA GLU A 115 -14.44 -8.43 -8.82
C GLU A 115 -15.44 -7.89 -9.84
N TYR A 116 -15.10 -7.97 -11.12
CA TYR A 116 -15.84 -7.32 -12.21
C TYR A 116 -16.91 -8.21 -12.86
N GLY A 117 -16.81 -9.52 -12.70
CA GLY A 117 -17.72 -10.47 -13.32
C GLY A 117 -17.22 -10.97 -14.67
N THR A 118 -18.07 -11.77 -15.30
CA THR A 118 -17.92 -12.31 -16.65
C THR A 118 -19.27 -12.25 -17.36
N VAL A 119 -19.30 -12.58 -18.65
CA VAL A 119 -20.56 -12.68 -19.42
C VAL A 119 -21.62 -13.55 -18.72
N LYS A 120 -21.20 -14.59 -17.99
CA LYS A 120 -22.10 -15.55 -17.34
C LYS A 120 -22.35 -15.26 -15.86
N MET A 121 -21.61 -14.34 -15.23
CA MET A 121 -21.68 -14.10 -13.79
C MET A 121 -21.46 -12.62 -13.44
N LYS A 122 -22.38 -12.02 -12.67
CA LYS A 122 -22.24 -10.65 -12.18
C LYS A 122 -21.03 -10.50 -11.24
N GLY A 123 -20.31 -9.38 -11.37
CA GLY A 123 -19.22 -8.99 -10.50
C GLY A 123 -19.66 -8.81 -9.05
N ARG A 124 -18.74 -9.06 -8.11
CA ARG A 124 -19.00 -8.91 -6.68
C ARG A 124 -18.66 -7.51 -6.18
N HIS A 125 -17.77 -6.81 -6.87
CA HIS A 125 -17.34 -5.44 -6.57
C HIS A 125 -16.89 -5.28 -5.11
N TYR A 126 -16.13 -6.25 -4.58
CA TYR A 126 -15.75 -6.28 -3.17
C TYR A 126 -14.68 -5.24 -2.84
N MET A 127 -13.80 -4.92 -3.80
CA MET A 127 -12.80 -3.86 -3.63
C MET A 127 -13.50 -2.51 -3.58
N GLU A 128 -14.38 -2.23 -4.54
CA GLU A 128 -15.11 -0.96 -4.60
C GLU A 128 -15.99 -0.74 -3.37
N LYS A 129 -16.77 -1.76 -2.98
CA LYS A 129 -17.63 -1.69 -1.78
C LYS A 129 -16.82 -1.44 -0.51
N GLY A 130 -15.71 -2.17 -0.33
CA GLY A 130 -14.85 -2.00 0.84
C GLY A 130 -14.11 -0.67 0.84
N PHE A 131 -13.73 -0.14 -0.33
CA PHE A 131 -13.11 1.17 -0.43
C PHE A 131 -14.07 2.28 -0.03
N LYS A 132 -15.28 2.31 -0.62
CA LYS A 132 -16.31 3.33 -0.33
C LYS A 132 -16.68 3.36 1.16
N SER A 133 -16.75 2.21 1.82
CA SER A 133 -17.07 2.16 3.26
C SER A 133 -15.91 2.57 4.17
N GLY A 134 -14.65 2.44 3.69
CA GLY A 134 -13.45 2.69 4.50
C GLY A 134 -12.74 4.00 4.21
N GLU A 135 -13.12 4.72 3.15
CA GLU A 135 -12.38 5.89 2.62
C GLU A 135 -12.19 7.00 3.66
N ALA A 136 -13.28 7.48 4.27
CA ALA A 136 -13.22 8.56 5.24
C ALA A 136 -12.34 8.20 6.46
N GLN A 137 -12.49 6.98 6.97
CA GLN A 137 -11.68 6.48 8.08
C GLN A 137 -10.20 6.36 7.70
N ALA A 138 -9.91 5.87 6.49
CA ALA A 138 -8.55 5.72 6.00
C ALA A 138 -7.83 7.06 5.83
N LEU A 139 -8.52 8.09 5.31
CA LEU A 139 -7.98 9.44 5.20
C LEU A 139 -7.65 10.02 6.58
N ARG A 140 -8.55 9.84 7.55
CA ARG A 140 -8.32 10.26 8.94
C ARG A 140 -7.10 9.58 9.55
N ILE A 141 -7.01 8.26 9.44
CA ILE A 141 -5.86 7.48 9.95
C ILE A 141 -4.57 7.89 9.26
N ALA A 142 -4.58 8.15 7.94
CA ALA A 142 -3.40 8.60 7.22
C ALA A 142 -2.85 9.91 7.81
N LYS A 143 -3.75 10.88 8.04
CA LYS A 143 -3.42 12.19 8.61
C LYS A 143 -2.89 12.05 10.03
N GLU A 144 -3.65 11.43 10.93
CA GLU A 144 -3.30 11.27 12.34
C GLU A 144 -1.94 10.59 12.52
N VAL A 145 -1.72 9.47 11.84
CA VAL A 145 -0.46 8.71 11.95
C VAL A 145 0.71 9.48 11.36
N ALA A 146 0.52 10.19 10.23
CA ALA A 146 1.60 10.98 9.65
C ALA A 146 1.99 12.16 10.58
N GLU A 147 1.01 12.87 11.13
CA GLU A 147 1.24 13.97 12.07
C GLU A 147 1.94 13.49 13.36
N GLU A 148 1.50 12.38 13.93
CA GLU A 148 2.14 11.81 15.12
C GLU A 148 3.60 11.44 14.88
N GLU A 149 3.91 10.83 13.74
CA GLU A 149 5.28 10.43 13.42
C GLU A 149 6.18 11.63 13.14
N LEU A 150 5.65 12.69 12.53
CA LEU A 150 6.37 13.95 12.37
C LEU A 150 6.64 14.60 13.74
N LYS A 151 5.61 14.70 14.61
CA LYS A 151 5.76 15.25 15.97
C LYS A 151 6.79 14.49 16.80
N LYS A 152 6.86 13.17 16.69
CA LYS A 152 7.86 12.34 17.39
C LYS A 152 9.29 12.59 16.92
N ALA A 153 9.47 13.01 15.67
CA ALA A 153 10.80 13.19 15.10
C ALA A 153 11.38 14.61 15.31
N PHE A 154 10.54 15.58 15.67
CA PHE A 154 10.92 16.96 15.97
C PHE A 154 10.83 17.32 17.46
N LYS A 155 10.60 16.32 18.32
CA LYS A 155 10.83 16.40 19.76
C LYS A 155 12.26 15.95 20.06
#